data_AF-A0A4U9HFE8-F1
#
_entry.id   AF-A0A4U9HFE8-F1
#
_cell.length_a   1.000
_cell.length_b   1.000
_cell.length_c   1.000
_cell.angle_alpha   90.00
_cell.angle_beta   90.00
_cell.angle_gamma   90.00
#
_symmetry.space_group_name_H-M   'P 1'
#
loop_
_entity.id
_entity.type
_entity.pdbx_description
1 polymer ?
#
loop_
_entity_poly.entity_id
_entity_poly.type
_entity_poly.pdbx_seq_one_letter_code
_entity_poly.pdbx_strand_id
1 'polypeptide(L)'
;MKMKKSLVALCLSAGLLASAPAVTLANVNFVPQNTSAAPAVPAAALQQLVWTPVDQSKTQTTQLSTGGQTLNVPGISGPVAAYSVPANIGEITLTLTSIVNKQTSVFAPNVLILDQNLTPSAYFPSEYFTYQEPGVMSADRLEGVMRLTPALGQQKLYVLVFTTDKDLQQTTKLINPAKAYAKRHRQRRTGYPGSACPPRHRRRAEAESFYQ
;
A
#
# COMPACT_ATOMS: atom_id res chain seq x y z
N MET A 1 -63.21 -1.07 -12.88
CA MET A 1 -62.92 -0.51 -14.23
C MET A 1 -61.65 -1.17 -14.77
N LYS A 2 -61.64 -1.42 -16.09
CA LYS A 2 -60.73 -2.24 -16.92
C LYS A 2 -59.21 -2.02 -16.70
N MET A 3 -58.46 -3.12 -16.80
CA MET A 3 -57.00 -3.21 -16.91
C MET A 3 -56.42 -2.45 -18.11
N LYS A 4 -55.17 -1.98 -18.00
CA LYS A 4 -54.27 -1.78 -19.15
C LYS A 4 -52.93 -2.47 -18.88
N LYS A 5 -52.78 -3.68 -19.42
CA LYS A 5 -51.49 -4.38 -19.53
C LYS A 5 -50.77 -3.76 -20.73
N SER A 6 -49.56 -3.24 -20.54
CA SER A 6 -48.70 -2.80 -21.63
C SER A 6 -47.58 -3.82 -21.81
N LEU A 7 -47.41 -4.27 -23.06
CA LEU A 7 -46.52 -5.32 -23.53
C LEU A 7 -45.64 -4.67 -24.63
N VAL A 8 -44.46 -5.28 -24.89
CA VAL A 8 -43.58 -5.12 -26.07
C VAL A 8 -42.58 -3.94 -25.93
N ALA A 9 -41.28 -4.02 -26.26
CA ALA A 9 -40.59 -4.79 -27.31
C ALA A 9 -39.17 -5.23 -26.91
N LEU A 10 -38.77 -6.43 -27.36
CA LEU A 10 -37.36 -6.83 -27.54
C LEU A 10 -36.84 -6.18 -28.84
N CYS A 11 -35.77 -5.39 -28.77
CA CYS A 11 -34.96 -5.06 -29.93
C CYS A 11 -33.65 -5.87 -29.89
N LEU A 12 -33.56 -6.88 -30.74
CA LEU A 12 -32.30 -7.50 -31.13
C LEU A 12 -31.64 -6.60 -32.18
N SER A 13 -30.68 -5.77 -31.77
CA SER A 13 -29.83 -5.03 -32.70
C SER A 13 -28.48 -5.73 -32.81
N ALA A 14 -28.32 -6.57 -33.85
CA ALA A 14 -27.01 -7.04 -34.30
C ALA A 14 -26.31 -5.91 -35.05
N GLY A 15 -25.55 -5.09 -34.33
CA GLY A 15 -24.67 -4.09 -34.90
C GLY A 15 -23.22 -4.56 -34.86
N LEU A 16 -22.77 -5.24 -35.91
CA LEU A 16 -21.35 -5.55 -36.11
C LEU A 16 -20.66 -4.30 -36.67
N LEU A 17 -20.19 -3.43 -35.78
CA LEU A 17 -19.20 -2.40 -36.11
C LEU A 17 -17.96 -2.65 -35.26
N ALA A 18 -16.91 -3.12 -35.93
CA ALA A 18 -15.57 -3.19 -35.38
C ALA A 18 -15.02 -1.77 -35.22
N SER A 19 -15.31 -1.13 -34.08
CA SER A 19 -14.50 -0.05 -33.54
C SER A 19 -13.83 -0.59 -32.29
N ALA A 20 -12.49 -0.60 -32.31
CA ALA A 20 -11.70 -0.99 -31.16
C ALA A 20 -12.15 -0.19 -29.92
N PRO A 21 -12.32 -0.83 -28.75
CA PRO A 21 -12.49 -0.07 -27.53
C PRO A 21 -11.18 0.68 -27.30
N ALA A 22 -11.20 2.00 -27.52
CA ALA A 22 -10.30 2.88 -26.81
C ALA A 22 -10.59 2.63 -25.32
N VAL A 23 -9.74 1.81 -24.71
CA VAL A 23 -9.61 1.70 -23.26
C VAL A 23 -9.25 3.09 -22.77
N THR A 24 -10.28 3.86 -22.44
CA THR A 24 -10.10 4.98 -21.55
C THR A 24 -9.62 4.35 -20.25
N LEU A 25 -8.35 4.58 -19.94
CA LEU A 25 -7.82 4.46 -18.58
C LEU A 25 -8.52 5.55 -17.77
N ALA A 26 -9.81 5.34 -17.48
CA ALA A 26 -10.38 5.94 -16.30
C ALA A 26 -9.48 5.47 -15.16
N ASN A 27 -8.93 6.43 -14.43
CA ASN A 27 -8.23 6.17 -13.18
C ASN A 27 -9.24 5.47 -12.25
N VAL A 28 -9.30 4.14 -12.36
CA VAL A 28 -10.12 3.29 -11.52
C VAL A 28 -9.63 3.61 -10.13
N ASN A 29 -10.52 4.19 -9.34
CA ASN A 29 -10.36 4.25 -7.91
C ASN A 29 -10.27 2.77 -7.48
N PHE A 30 -9.06 2.22 -7.44
CA PHE A 30 -8.78 0.87 -6.98
C PHE A 30 -9.11 0.87 -5.49
N VAL A 31 -10.38 0.68 -5.18
CA VAL A 31 -10.80 0.09 -3.93
C VAL A 31 -10.66 -1.41 -4.20
N PRO A 32 -9.63 -2.11 -3.69
CA PRO A 32 -9.54 -3.54 -3.85
C PRO A 32 -10.63 -4.19 -2.97
N GLN A 33 -11.86 -4.16 -3.45
CA GLN A 33 -12.94 -5.05 -3.03
C GLN A 33 -12.74 -6.46 -3.61
N ASN A 34 -11.67 -6.68 -4.38
CA ASN A 34 -11.34 -8.00 -4.90
C ASN A 34 -10.75 -8.88 -3.79
N THR A 35 -11.61 -9.69 -3.19
CA THR A 35 -11.25 -10.69 -2.18
C THR A 35 -10.78 -12.00 -2.80
N SER A 36 -10.72 -12.14 -4.13
CA SER A 36 -10.35 -13.39 -4.79
C SER A 36 -8.90 -13.83 -4.53
N ALA A 37 -8.02 -12.89 -4.20
CA ALA A 37 -6.64 -13.16 -3.83
C ALA A 37 -6.44 -13.32 -2.31
N ALA A 38 -7.49 -13.11 -1.51
CA ALA A 38 -7.41 -13.23 -0.07
C ALA A 38 -7.31 -14.70 0.35
N PRO A 39 -6.49 -15.03 1.37
CA PRO A 39 -6.53 -16.34 2.00
C PRO A 39 -7.94 -16.65 2.52
N ALA A 40 -8.39 -17.89 2.33
CA ALA A 40 -9.66 -18.35 2.87
C ALA A 40 -9.53 -18.57 4.38
N VAL A 41 -9.97 -17.58 5.17
CA VAL A 41 -9.95 -17.66 6.65
C VAL A 41 -11.27 -18.26 7.15
N PRO A 42 -11.26 -19.42 7.83
CA PRO A 42 -12.49 -20.01 8.37
C PRO A 42 -13.15 -19.10 9.41
N ALA A 43 -14.47 -18.98 9.39
CA ALA A 43 -15.22 -18.16 10.34
C ALA A 43 -14.94 -18.57 11.81
N ALA A 44 -14.78 -19.86 12.08
CA ALA A 44 -14.42 -20.36 13.42
C ALA A 44 -13.08 -19.81 13.92
N ALA A 45 -12.10 -19.64 13.02
CA ALA A 45 -10.80 -19.06 13.38
C ALA A 45 -10.92 -17.54 13.64
N LEU A 46 -11.75 -16.84 12.85
CA LEU A 46 -12.03 -15.41 13.05
C LEU A 46 -12.76 -15.12 14.39
N GLN A 47 -13.60 -16.05 14.84
CA GLN A 47 -14.33 -15.93 16.12
C GLN A 47 -13.44 -16.13 17.35
N GLN A 48 -12.30 -16.81 17.19
CA GLN A 48 -11.32 -17.01 18.27
C GLN A 48 -10.43 -15.78 18.50
N LEU A 49 -10.40 -14.85 17.54
CA LEU A 49 -9.60 -13.64 17.65
C LEU A 49 -10.24 -12.64 18.61
N VAL A 50 -9.39 -12.03 19.43
CA VAL A 50 -9.72 -10.88 20.26
C VAL A 50 -9.66 -9.61 19.39
N TRP A 51 -10.82 -9.11 19.01
CA TRP A 51 -10.93 -7.91 18.17
C TRP A 51 -10.76 -6.64 18.99
N THR A 52 -9.60 -5.98 18.86
CA THR A 52 -9.28 -4.77 19.63
C THR A 52 -10.04 -3.56 19.07
N PRO A 53 -10.89 -2.88 19.84
CA PRO A 53 -11.59 -1.68 19.37
C PRO A 53 -10.62 -0.55 19.04
N VAL A 54 -10.81 0.08 17.89
CA VAL A 54 -10.03 1.25 17.45
C VAL A 54 -10.81 2.51 17.76
N ASP A 55 -10.15 3.41 18.49
CA ASP A 55 -10.59 4.78 18.67
C ASP A 55 -10.09 5.62 17.48
N GLN A 56 -11.01 6.08 16.64
CA GLN A 56 -10.68 6.85 15.43
C GLN A 56 -10.03 8.22 15.72
N SER A 57 -10.10 8.70 16.97
CA SER A 57 -9.45 9.95 17.38
C SER A 57 -7.96 9.79 17.67
N LYS A 58 -7.44 8.55 17.71
CA LYS A 58 -6.07 8.25 18.14
C LYS A 58 -5.38 7.28 17.19
N THR A 59 -4.05 7.37 17.17
CA THR A 59 -3.23 6.34 16.51
C THR A 59 -3.19 5.09 17.39
N GLN A 60 -3.76 3.99 16.89
CA GLN A 60 -3.62 2.68 17.52
C GLN A 60 -2.30 2.04 17.08
N THR A 61 -1.45 1.68 18.05
CA THR A 61 -0.18 1.00 17.80
C THR A 61 -0.20 -0.38 18.44
N THR A 62 0.15 -1.41 17.68
CA THR A 62 0.27 -2.78 18.18
C THR A 62 1.63 -3.33 17.81
N GLN A 63 2.38 -3.77 18.82
CA GLN A 63 3.63 -4.48 18.60
C GLN A 63 3.32 -5.97 18.40
N LEU A 64 3.39 -6.45 17.15
CA LEU A 64 3.01 -7.83 16.80
C LEU A 64 3.81 -8.91 17.55
N SER A 65 5.03 -8.61 17.99
CA SER A 65 5.86 -9.57 18.75
C SER A 65 5.35 -9.85 20.17
N THR A 66 4.58 -8.94 20.76
CA THR A 66 4.12 -9.02 22.15
C THR A 66 2.60 -8.98 22.28
N GLY A 67 1.91 -8.28 21.39
CA GLY A 67 0.46 -8.15 21.36
C GLY A 67 -0.22 -8.77 20.14
N GLY A 68 0.54 -9.46 19.28
CA GLY A 68 -0.02 -10.19 18.15
C GLY A 68 -0.67 -11.51 18.59
N GLN A 69 -1.68 -11.95 17.85
CA GLN A 69 -2.41 -13.18 18.09
C GLN A 69 -1.96 -14.27 17.13
N THR A 70 -2.12 -15.54 17.50
CA THR A 70 -1.83 -16.64 16.59
C THR A 70 -3.06 -16.96 15.75
N LEU A 71 -2.87 -17.14 14.45
CA LEU A 71 -3.92 -17.55 13.52
C LEU A 71 -3.35 -18.61 12.58
N ASN A 72 -3.71 -19.87 12.85
CA ASN A 72 -3.17 -21.02 12.12
C ASN A 72 -4.04 -21.31 10.90
N VAL A 73 -3.85 -20.55 9.82
CA VAL A 73 -4.62 -20.68 8.58
C VAL A 73 -3.66 -20.73 7.39
N PRO A 74 -3.89 -21.62 6.41
CA PRO A 74 -3.06 -21.66 5.20
C PRO A 74 -2.99 -20.28 4.52
N GLY A 75 -1.77 -19.84 4.19
CA GLY A 75 -1.52 -18.53 3.58
C GLY A 75 -1.39 -17.37 4.57
N ILE A 76 -1.49 -17.62 5.88
CA ILE A 76 -1.20 -16.65 6.94
C ILE A 76 -0.03 -17.16 7.77
N SER A 77 0.95 -16.28 7.98
CA SER A 77 2.20 -16.61 8.66
C SER A 77 2.50 -15.62 9.77
N GLY A 78 2.98 -16.13 10.90
CA GLY A 78 3.35 -15.31 12.05
C GLY A 78 2.15 -14.73 12.81
N PRO A 79 2.42 -13.79 13.75
CA PRO A 79 1.38 -13.16 14.54
C PRO A 79 0.53 -12.19 13.71
N VAL A 80 -0.76 -12.15 14.03
CA VAL A 80 -1.75 -11.27 13.38
C VAL A 80 -2.23 -10.19 14.34
N ALA A 81 -2.66 -9.05 13.81
CA ALA A 81 -3.40 -8.04 14.56
C ALA A 81 -4.85 -7.99 14.07
N ALA A 82 -5.78 -7.94 15.02
CA ALA A 82 -7.21 -7.96 14.76
C ALA A 82 -7.85 -6.73 15.41
N TYR A 83 -8.44 -5.87 14.59
CA TYR A 83 -9.06 -4.61 15.04
C TYR A 83 -10.54 -4.56 14.72
N SER A 84 -11.33 -3.90 15.58
CA SER A 84 -12.71 -3.52 15.28
C SER A 84 -12.81 -2.01 15.16
N VAL A 85 -13.28 -1.54 14.00
CA VAL A 85 -13.39 -0.12 13.67
C VAL A 85 -14.86 0.26 13.62
N PRO A 86 -15.30 1.32 14.32
CA PRO A 86 -16.67 1.84 14.20
C PRO A 86 -16.96 2.25 12.75
N ALA A 87 -18.12 1.87 12.23
CA ALA A 87 -18.48 2.05 10.82
C ALA A 87 -19.79 2.82 10.58
N ASN A 88 -20.27 3.51 11.61
CA ASN A 88 -21.57 4.19 11.66
C ASN A 88 -21.57 5.61 11.06
N ILE A 89 -20.44 6.12 10.57
CA ILE A 89 -20.25 7.53 10.20
C ILE A 89 -20.03 7.77 8.69
N GLY A 90 -20.22 6.74 7.85
CA GLY A 90 -20.00 6.84 6.41
C GLY A 90 -18.59 6.39 6.01
N GLU A 91 -18.01 7.03 4.99
CA GLU A 91 -16.68 6.66 4.48
C GLU A 91 -15.59 6.83 5.56
N ILE A 92 -14.69 5.85 5.66
CA ILE A 92 -13.60 5.81 6.63
C ILE A 92 -12.29 5.76 5.86
N THR A 93 -11.31 6.55 6.28
CA THR A 93 -9.93 6.45 5.80
C THR A 93 -9.07 5.80 6.88
N LEU A 94 -8.48 4.65 6.57
CA LEU A 94 -7.55 3.93 7.44
C LEU A 94 -6.13 4.02 6.89
N THR A 95 -5.24 4.62 7.65
CA THR A 95 -3.80 4.61 7.34
C THR A 95 -3.14 3.50 8.15
N LEU A 96 -2.63 2.48 7.48
CA LEU A 96 -1.82 1.44 8.12
C LEU A 96 -0.34 1.72 7.85
N THR A 97 0.44 1.72 8.93
CA THR A 97 1.89 1.88 8.88
C THR A 97 2.56 0.66 9.52
N SER A 98 3.58 0.13 8.84
CA SER A 98 4.44 -0.93 9.35
C SER A 98 5.87 -0.39 9.43
N ILE A 99 6.36 -0.20 10.65
CA ILE A 99 7.65 0.42 10.93
C ILE A 99 8.77 -0.62 10.75
N VAL A 100 9.83 -0.27 10.02
CA VAL A 100 11.03 -1.10 9.91
C VAL A 100 11.71 -1.18 11.27
N ASN A 101 11.97 -2.39 11.75
CA ASN A 101 12.65 -2.58 13.02
C ASN A 101 14.17 -2.36 12.87
N LYS A 102 14.88 -2.25 13.99
CA LYS A 102 16.34 -2.02 14.02
C LYS A 102 17.15 -3.13 13.32
N GLN A 103 16.53 -4.27 13.01
CA GLN A 103 17.15 -5.39 12.31
C GLN A 103 17.04 -5.30 10.78
N THR A 104 16.68 -4.14 10.21
CA THR A 104 16.60 -3.94 8.75
C THR A 104 15.54 -4.81 8.08
N SER A 105 14.61 -5.37 8.85
CA SER A 105 13.50 -6.17 8.36
C SER A 105 12.19 -5.44 8.63
N VAL A 106 11.25 -5.61 7.72
CA VAL A 106 9.94 -4.96 7.80
C VAL A 106 8.85 -6.00 7.66
N PHE A 107 7.83 -5.89 8.51
CA PHE A 107 6.65 -6.70 8.37
C PHE A 107 5.85 -6.21 7.16
N ALA A 108 5.78 -7.01 6.10
CA ALA A 108 4.98 -6.71 4.91
C ALA A 108 3.50 -7.03 5.21
N PRO A 109 2.64 -6.00 5.40
CA PRO A 109 1.29 -6.23 5.88
C PRO A 109 0.36 -6.61 4.74
N ASN A 110 -0.53 -7.54 5.01
CA ASN A 110 -1.70 -7.86 4.23
C ASN A 110 -2.92 -7.52 5.09
N VAL A 111 -3.92 -6.89 4.49
CA VAL A 111 -5.11 -6.45 5.22
C VAL A 111 -6.37 -7.06 4.62
N LEU A 112 -7.08 -7.85 5.41
CA LEU A 112 -8.41 -8.36 5.10
C LEU A 112 -9.44 -7.55 5.88
N ILE A 113 -10.34 -6.89 5.17
CA ILE A 113 -11.48 -6.21 5.76
C ILE A 113 -12.66 -7.18 5.78
N LEU A 114 -13.30 -7.29 6.93
CA LEU A 114 -14.49 -8.10 7.13
C LEU A 114 -15.66 -7.21 7.55
N ASP A 115 -16.87 -7.59 7.12
CA ASP A 115 -18.09 -6.95 7.56
C ASP A 115 -18.48 -7.36 9.00
N GLN A 116 -19.61 -6.85 9.49
CA GLN A 116 -20.12 -7.18 10.83
C GLN A 116 -20.44 -8.67 11.06
N ASN A 117 -20.58 -9.46 9.99
CA ASN A 117 -20.80 -10.91 10.04
C ASN A 117 -19.50 -11.71 9.89
N LEU A 118 -18.34 -11.05 9.95
CA LEU A 118 -17.03 -11.63 9.69
C LEU A 118 -16.89 -12.19 8.27
N THR A 119 -17.58 -11.60 7.29
CA THR A 119 -17.44 -11.96 5.88
C THR A 119 -16.46 -11.03 5.17
N PRO A 120 -15.54 -11.55 4.34
CA PRO A 120 -14.61 -10.74 3.56
C PRO A 120 -15.30 -9.72 2.66
N SER A 121 -14.95 -8.44 2.82
CA SER A 121 -15.49 -7.33 2.03
C SER A 121 -14.44 -6.61 1.18
N ALA A 122 -13.17 -6.58 1.62
CA ALA A 122 -12.06 -6.04 0.86
C ALA A 122 -10.75 -6.70 1.26
N TYR A 123 -9.77 -6.72 0.36
CA TYR A 123 -8.46 -7.28 0.62
C TYR A 123 -7.36 -6.41 0.01
N PHE A 124 -6.41 -6.01 0.83
CA PHE A 124 -5.26 -5.19 0.46
C PHE A 124 -3.99 -6.04 0.61
N PRO A 125 -3.41 -6.53 -0.50
CA PRO A 125 -2.18 -7.30 -0.45
C PRO A 125 -0.97 -6.43 -0.08
N SER A 126 0.15 -7.07 0.27
CA SER A 126 1.41 -6.41 0.65
C SER A 126 1.90 -5.35 -0.35
N GLU A 127 1.70 -5.58 -1.65
CA GLU A 127 2.03 -4.69 -2.75
C GLU A 127 1.27 -3.34 -2.74
N TYR A 128 0.17 -3.26 -2.01
CA TYR A 128 -0.54 -1.99 -1.78
C TYR A 128 0.24 -1.04 -0.87
N PHE A 129 1.12 -1.58 -0.01
CA PHE A 129 1.87 -0.83 0.98
C PHE A 129 3.23 -0.42 0.41
N THR A 130 3.45 0.88 0.32
CA THR A 130 4.63 1.44 -0.32
C THR A 130 5.66 1.85 0.73
N TYR A 131 6.94 1.67 0.40
CA TYR A 131 8.03 2.13 1.25
C TYR A 131 8.10 3.66 1.27
N GLN A 132 8.10 4.21 2.47
CA GLN A 132 8.26 5.62 2.75
C GLN A 132 9.61 5.85 3.43
N GLU A 133 10.42 6.73 2.85
CA GLU A 133 11.71 7.15 3.39
C GLU A 133 11.54 7.81 4.78
N PRO A 134 12.58 7.76 5.63
CA PRO A 134 12.50 8.32 6.96
C PRO A 134 12.50 9.86 6.88
N GLY A 135 11.59 10.47 7.64
CA GLY A 135 11.54 11.92 7.83
C GLY A 135 12.32 12.35 9.08
N VAL A 136 12.38 13.65 9.34
CA VAL A 136 13.01 14.20 10.56
C VAL A 136 12.39 13.63 11.85
N MET A 137 11.11 13.23 11.79
CA MET A 137 10.33 12.68 12.90
C MET A 137 9.76 11.28 12.62
N SER A 138 10.16 10.61 11.53
CA SER A 138 9.53 9.34 11.12
C SER A 138 10.57 8.33 10.67
N ALA A 139 10.45 7.09 11.13
CA ALA A 139 11.31 6.00 10.70
C ALA A 139 10.93 5.50 9.30
N ASP A 140 11.82 4.67 8.74
CA ASP A 140 11.52 3.84 7.58
C ASP A 140 10.25 3.02 7.84
N ARG A 141 9.32 3.01 6.89
CA ARG A 141 8.05 2.30 7.05
C ARG A 141 7.44 1.90 5.71
N LEU A 142 6.60 0.87 5.74
CA LEU A 142 5.61 0.62 4.70
C LEU A 142 4.30 1.32 5.10
N GLU A 143 3.69 2.03 4.16
CA GLU A 143 2.46 2.80 4.40
C GLU A 143 1.44 2.55 3.29
N GLY A 144 0.17 2.45 3.68
CA GLY A 144 -0.97 2.33 2.78
C GLY A 144 -2.20 3.03 3.37
N VAL A 145 -2.89 3.80 2.53
CA VAL A 145 -4.08 4.58 2.90
C VAL A 145 -5.30 3.95 2.25
N MET A 146 -6.11 3.27 3.05
CA MET A 146 -7.27 2.51 2.60
C MET A 146 -8.53 3.34 2.83
N ARG A 147 -9.28 3.62 1.76
CA ARG A 147 -10.60 4.26 1.85
C ARG A 147 -11.66 3.17 1.82
N LEU A 148 -12.42 3.06 2.90
CA LEU A 148 -13.45 2.05 3.09
C LEU A 148 -14.82 2.72 3.11
N THR A 149 -15.77 2.16 2.38
CA THR A 149 -17.17 2.58 2.38
C THR A 149 -18.00 1.47 3.02
N PRO A 150 -18.32 1.57 4.32
CA PRO A 150 -19.18 0.59 4.98
C PRO A 150 -20.57 0.55 4.32
N ALA A 151 -21.22 -0.61 4.40
CA ALA A 151 -22.60 -0.73 3.94
C ALA A 151 -23.55 0.08 4.85
N LEU A 152 -24.64 0.60 4.27
CA LEU A 152 -25.65 1.32 5.04
C LEU A 152 -26.25 0.40 6.12
N GLY A 153 -26.26 0.88 7.37
CA GLY A 153 -26.72 0.12 8.54
C GLY A 153 -25.62 -0.69 9.25
N GLN A 154 -24.39 -0.69 8.72
CA GLN A 154 -23.26 -1.35 9.38
C GLN A 154 -22.72 -0.50 10.53
N GLN A 155 -22.59 -1.10 11.71
CA GLN A 155 -22.09 -0.39 12.90
C GLN A 155 -20.59 -0.55 13.10
N LYS A 156 -20.01 -1.65 12.64
CA LYS A 156 -18.60 -2.00 12.83
C LYS A 156 -18.03 -2.73 11.62
N LEU A 157 -16.75 -2.53 11.38
CA LEU A 157 -15.91 -3.28 10.44
C LEU A 157 -14.79 -3.97 11.22
N TYR A 158 -14.35 -5.11 10.73
CA TYR A 158 -13.22 -5.81 11.31
C TYR A 158 -12.02 -5.77 10.36
N VAL A 159 -10.85 -5.49 10.90
CA VAL A 159 -9.61 -5.32 10.14
C VAL A 159 -8.60 -6.38 10.58
N LEU A 160 -8.49 -7.37 9.71
CA LEU A 160 -7.50 -8.43 9.58
C LEU A 160 -6.10 -7.99 9.16
N VAL A 161 -5.13 -7.72 10.03
CA VAL A 161 -3.74 -7.46 9.58
C VAL A 161 -2.85 -8.68 9.82
N PHE A 162 -2.23 -9.19 8.76
CA PHE A 162 -1.37 -10.38 8.82
C PHE A 162 -0.25 -10.30 7.76
N THR A 163 0.60 -11.32 7.68
CA THR A 163 1.57 -11.47 6.59
C THR A 163 1.50 -12.89 6.03
N THR A 164 2.12 -13.13 4.88
CA THR A 164 2.12 -14.43 4.20
C THR A 164 3.53 -14.97 4.08
N ASP A 165 3.70 -16.28 3.89
CA ASP A 165 5.01 -16.89 3.66
C ASP A 165 5.73 -16.28 2.44
N LYS A 166 4.97 -15.96 1.40
CA LYS A 166 5.49 -15.30 0.19
C LYS A 166 6.09 -13.94 0.54
N ASP A 167 5.37 -13.15 1.33
CA ASP A 167 5.81 -11.79 1.70
C ASP A 167 6.96 -11.80 2.71
N LEU A 168 7.03 -12.81 3.58
CA LEU A 168 8.18 -13.04 4.47
C LEU A 168 9.45 -13.38 3.69
N GLN A 169 9.32 -14.09 2.58
CA GLN A 169 10.44 -14.45 1.70
C GLN A 169 10.80 -13.33 0.72
N GLN A 170 9.86 -12.43 0.41
CA GLN A 170 10.12 -11.26 -0.42
C GLN A 170 11.00 -10.26 0.35
N THR A 171 12.30 -10.35 0.11
CA THR A 171 13.28 -9.36 0.59
C THR A 171 12.95 -8.00 -0.03
N THR A 172 12.19 -7.17 0.68
CA THR A 172 12.03 -5.77 0.32
C THR A 172 13.44 -5.18 0.36
N LYS A 173 14.01 -4.89 -0.82
CA LYS A 173 15.33 -4.26 -0.92
C LYS A 173 15.23 -2.92 -0.20
N LEU A 174 15.57 -2.90 1.08
CA LEU A 174 15.83 -1.67 1.80
C LEU A 174 16.87 -0.97 0.94
N ILE A 175 16.48 0.15 0.33
CA ILE A 175 17.44 0.95 -0.40
C ILE A 175 18.42 1.38 0.68
N ASN A 176 19.60 0.75 0.70
CA ASN A 176 20.64 1.02 1.66
C ASN A 176 20.76 2.55 1.77
N PRO A 177 20.64 3.17 2.97
CA PRO A 177 20.49 4.62 3.13
C PRO A 177 21.56 5.43 2.38
N ALA A 178 22.73 4.85 2.12
CA ALA A 178 23.77 5.42 1.26
C ALA A 178 23.32 5.69 -0.21
N LYS A 179 22.45 4.85 -0.79
CA LYS A 179 21.89 5.04 -2.15
C LYS A 179 20.78 6.08 -2.18
N ALA A 180 19.97 6.21 -1.13
CA ALA A 180 18.96 7.28 -1.04
C ALA A 180 19.63 8.67 -0.99
N TYR A 181 20.73 8.78 -0.24
CA TYR A 181 21.57 9.98 -0.22
C TYR A 181 22.19 10.27 -1.59
N ALA A 182 22.72 9.25 -2.28
CA ALA A 182 23.27 9.42 -3.63
C ALA A 182 22.22 9.83 -4.69
N LYS A 183 20.96 9.39 -4.54
CA LYS A 183 19.85 9.82 -5.41
C LYS A 183 19.50 11.30 -5.19
N ARG A 184 19.46 11.76 -3.93
CA ARG A 184 19.23 13.19 -3.61
C ARG A 184 20.33 14.12 -4.12
N HIS A 185 21.58 13.67 -4.13
CA HIS A 185 22.70 14.48 -4.63
C HIS A 185 22.93 14.41 -6.14
N ARG A 186 22.31 13.46 -6.88
CA ARG A 186 22.33 13.47 -8.35
C ARG A 186 21.36 14.49 -8.96
N GLN A 187 20.26 14.84 -8.28
CA GLN A 187 19.31 15.83 -8.80
C GLN A 187 19.84 17.28 -8.74
N ARG A 188 20.91 17.55 -7.97
CA ARG A 188 21.57 18.86 -7.91
C ARG A 188 22.73 19.05 -8.90
N ARG A 189 23.00 18.07 -9.78
CA ARG A 189 24.08 18.16 -10.79
C ARG A 189 23.61 18.23 -12.25
N THR A 190 22.32 18.41 -12.51
CA THR A 190 21.82 18.77 -13.85
C THR A 190 21.42 20.24 -13.87
N GLY A 191 22.44 21.09 -13.79
CA GLY A 191 22.34 22.53 -13.81
C GLY A 191 23.70 23.15 -14.08
N TYR A 192 24.43 22.62 -15.05
CA TYR A 192 25.61 23.27 -15.64
C TYR A 192 25.29 23.51 -17.12
N PRO A 193 24.89 24.74 -17.53
CA PRO A 193 25.06 25.14 -18.91
C PRO A 193 26.56 25.29 -19.16
N GLY A 194 27.02 24.75 -20.29
CA GLY A 194 28.44 24.64 -20.62
C GLY A 194 29.19 25.97 -20.54
N SER A 195 30.37 25.93 -19.92
CA SER A 195 31.42 26.91 -20.15
C SER A 195 32.56 26.20 -20.89
N ALA A 196 32.83 26.73 -22.07
CA ALA A 196 33.82 26.27 -23.02
C ALA A 196 35.23 26.18 -22.41
N CYS A 197 35.98 25.15 -22.80
CA CYS A 197 37.44 25.15 -22.72
C CYS A 197 38.00 26.33 -23.53
N PRO A 198 38.82 27.24 -22.96
CA PRO A 198 39.62 28.15 -23.76
C PRO A 198 40.91 27.45 -24.24
N PRO A 199 41.48 27.88 -25.37
CA PRO A 199 42.60 27.20 -26.01
C PRO A 199 43.93 27.41 -25.27
N ARG A 200 44.76 26.36 -25.27
CA ARG A 200 46.16 26.37 -24.83
C ARG A 200 46.94 27.45 -25.57
N HIS A 201 47.32 28.53 -24.88
CA HIS A 201 48.41 29.40 -25.32
C HIS A 201 49.75 28.91 -24.77
N ARG A 202 50.56 28.45 -25.71
CA ARG A 202 52.01 28.25 -25.64
C ARG A 202 52.67 29.54 -25.12
N ARG A 203 53.39 29.49 -24.00
CA ARG A 203 54.48 30.43 -23.72
C ARG A 203 55.70 29.68 -23.18
N ARG A 204 56.81 29.96 -23.85
CA ARG A 204 58.16 29.44 -23.70
C ARG A 204 58.99 30.61 -23.18
N ALA A 205 59.76 30.39 -22.11
CA ALA A 205 60.95 31.11 -21.62
C ALA A 205 61.16 30.64 -20.15
N GLU A 206 62.24 29.93 -19.81
CA GLU A 206 63.55 30.48 -19.38
C GLU A 206 63.40 31.39 -18.15
N ALA A 207 64.08 31.23 -17.02
CA ALA A 207 65.42 30.73 -16.77
C ALA A 207 65.63 30.32 -15.28
N GLU A 208 66.66 29.48 -15.07
CA GLU A 208 67.70 29.52 -14.00
C GLU A 208 67.28 29.71 -12.53
N SER A 209 67.54 28.76 -11.62
CA SER A 209 68.83 28.33 -11.04
C SER A 209 68.92 28.76 -9.57
N PHE A 210 69.76 28.05 -8.80
CA PHE A 210 70.16 28.22 -7.39
C PHE A 210 69.23 27.68 -6.30
N TYR A 211 69.71 27.01 -5.25
CA TYR A 211 70.87 26.14 -4.97
C TYR A 211 70.60 25.64 -3.53
N GLN A 212 70.80 24.34 -3.29
CA GLN A 212 70.86 23.63 -2.01
C GLN A 212 69.64 23.69 -1.05
#